data_AF-A0A7V5UK75-F1
#
_entry.id   AF-A0A7V5UK75-F1
#
_cell.length_a   1.000
_cell.length_b   1.000
_cell.length_c   1.000
_cell.angle_alpha   90.00
_cell.angle_beta   90.00
_cell.angle_gamma   90.00
#
_symmetry.space_group_name_H-M   'P 1'
#
loop_
_entity.id
_entity.type
_entity.pdbx_description
1 polymer ?
#
loop_
_entity_poly.entity_id
_entity_poly.type
_entity_poly.pdbx_seq_one_letter_code
_entity_poly.pdbx_strand_id
1 'polypeptide(L)'
;MTDGVWETGSVGSSRRVRPMRARWLLVAGWFLAVTPTVQAQIIVVANLTSDEVVFSVKPAEPTAQKKASRPREQTQERSESDSSAPSQIPGNNVPLPKAIHLPAGDVAALWVGKGAELQPRAANASETAVSYVVAPGGAYFWLGEQGKRSLHAIDLGEIDPEAYPGVPEITELTVKILVDDDEPTVAARWHHVLKARVDAASKILERTCRVRLKVIAYDTWESPAETTGLKAGLQAFERLVEPGPAQVAIGFTSQYKKLDRDNPHLGIIRRPLGRHILIRERVGRMSEPEKLEVLVHELGHYFGAVHVLHGRSVMRPNLADGRARMKSFRIGFDPINALIMNHYVTELHAGRTPDVFRPAVADRISHLKRILARIASPALASAPSGRSSPTEAVPRVRPAPPSKTVGRPQPELDTLSRSVATLLREFRRPPPDKIEGEALVDWYVRRVAVAAQSLPADLAPRAFLIALGIGFDDTDVLRTSAAIGPWLRRIESDDERSVRLPLVQKTALSGRHDWAL
;
A
#
# COMPACT_ATOMS: atom_id res chain seq x y z
N MET A 1 -59.83 41.15 7.66
CA MET A 1 -60.68 42.05 6.86
C MET A 1 -60.46 41.71 5.39
N THR A 2 -61.58 41.42 4.72
CA THR A 2 -61.80 41.21 3.27
C THR A 2 -61.19 39.96 2.61
N ASP A 3 -61.88 38.85 2.86
CA ASP A 3 -62.59 37.98 1.89
C ASP A 3 -62.38 38.15 0.37
N GLY A 4 -62.31 37.00 -0.30
CA GLY A 4 -62.39 36.84 -1.75
C GLY A 4 -62.67 35.38 -2.14
N VAL A 5 -63.91 34.95 -1.92
CA VAL A 5 -64.55 33.75 -2.51
C VAL A 5 -65.00 34.09 -3.93
N TRP A 6 -64.94 33.17 -4.90
CA TRP A 6 -66.02 32.81 -5.84
C TRP A 6 -65.60 31.66 -6.80
N GLU A 7 -66.45 30.64 -6.75
CA GLU A 7 -66.98 29.82 -7.85
C GLU A 7 -66.26 28.62 -8.50
N THR A 8 -66.85 27.48 -8.13
CA THR A 8 -66.98 26.17 -8.74
C THR A 8 -67.43 26.15 -10.20
N GLY A 9 -66.79 25.30 -11.02
CA GLY A 9 -67.21 24.96 -12.38
C GLY A 9 -67.13 23.45 -12.66
N SER A 10 -68.31 22.81 -12.53
CA SER A 10 -68.80 21.53 -13.06
C SER A 10 -67.94 20.67 -14.01
N VAL A 11 -67.66 19.45 -13.54
CA VAL A 11 -67.95 18.12 -14.14
C VAL A 11 -68.13 18.03 -15.67
N GLY A 12 -67.19 17.33 -16.31
CA GLY A 12 -67.35 16.71 -17.62
C GLY A 12 -66.67 15.34 -17.64
N SER A 13 -67.37 14.29 -17.20
CA SER A 13 -66.87 12.91 -17.23
C SER A 13 -66.98 12.32 -18.64
N SER A 14 -65.84 12.07 -19.29
CA SER A 14 -65.76 11.07 -20.35
C SER A 14 -64.67 10.05 -20.00
N ARG A 15 -65.07 8.98 -19.31
CA ARG A 15 -64.25 7.78 -19.12
C ARG A 15 -64.09 7.09 -20.48
N ARG A 16 -63.04 7.44 -21.23
CA ARG A 16 -62.47 6.52 -22.23
C ARG A 16 -61.52 5.57 -21.51
N VAL A 17 -61.97 4.33 -21.31
CA VAL A 17 -61.11 3.21 -20.94
C VAL A 17 -60.14 2.98 -22.10
N ARG A 18 -58.91 3.49 -21.97
CA ARG A 18 -57.81 3.14 -22.89
C ARG A 18 -57.32 1.72 -22.54
N PRO A 19 -57.09 0.84 -23.53
CA PRO A 19 -56.62 -0.52 -23.28
C PRO A 19 -55.21 -0.49 -22.66
N MET A 20 -55.14 -0.87 -21.38
CA MET A 20 -53.93 -0.88 -20.55
C MET A 20 -52.86 -1.91 -20.99
N ARG A 21 -53.08 -2.64 -22.10
CA ARG A 21 -52.24 -3.78 -22.50
C ARG A 21 -50.98 -3.40 -23.29
N ALA A 22 -50.91 -2.21 -23.91
CA ALA A 22 -49.74 -1.81 -24.71
C ALA A 22 -48.56 -1.24 -23.87
N ARG A 23 -48.81 -0.70 -22.67
CA ARG A 23 -47.74 -0.18 -21.80
C ARG A 23 -46.96 -1.26 -21.06
N TRP A 24 -47.57 -2.42 -20.79
CA TRP A 24 -46.89 -3.54 -20.13
C TRP A 24 -45.89 -4.26 -21.05
N LEU A 25 -46.15 -4.31 -22.36
CA LEU A 25 -45.21 -4.93 -23.32
C LEU A 25 -43.95 -4.08 -23.56
N LEU A 26 -44.03 -2.75 -23.47
CA LEU A 26 -42.86 -1.88 -23.55
C LEU A 26 -41.99 -1.94 -22.28
N VAL A 27 -42.59 -2.12 -21.10
CA VAL A 27 -41.84 -2.30 -19.84
C VAL A 27 -41.20 -3.70 -19.78
N ALA A 28 -41.89 -4.74 -20.25
CA ALA A 28 -41.33 -6.09 -20.33
C ALA A 28 -40.19 -6.20 -21.37
N GLY A 29 -40.29 -5.50 -22.51
CA GLY A 29 -39.22 -5.40 -23.49
C GLY A 29 -37.97 -4.68 -22.97
N TRP A 30 -38.13 -3.73 -22.05
CA TRP A 30 -37.00 -3.00 -21.45
C TRP A 30 -36.25 -3.84 -20.41
N PHE A 31 -36.95 -4.72 -19.68
CA PHE A 31 -36.32 -5.66 -18.73
C PHE A 31 -35.57 -6.83 -19.40
N LEU A 32 -35.89 -7.15 -20.66
CA LEU A 32 -35.23 -8.23 -21.41
C LEU A 32 -33.96 -7.79 -22.15
N ALA A 33 -33.61 -6.50 -22.12
CA ALA A 33 -32.38 -5.95 -22.71
C ALA A 33 -31.32 -5.57 -21.67
N VAL A 34 -31.34 -6.20 -20.50
CA VAL A 34 -30.22 -6.10 -19.54
C VAL A 34 -29.04 -6.87 -20.13
N THR A 35 -28.22 -6.16 -20.90
CA THR A 35 -26.93 -6.70 -21.34
C THR A 35 -26.11 -7.05 -20.09
N PRO A 36 -25.53 -8.26 -20.02
CA PRO A 36 -24.76 -8.67 -18.85
C PRO A 36 -23.59 -7.70 -18.67
N THR A 37 -23.56 -6.96 -17.56
CA THR A 37 -22.48 -6.01 -17.28
C THR A 37 -21.15 -6.75 -17.26
N VAL A 38 -20.20 -6.29 -18.08
CA VAL A 38 -18.85 -6.87 -18.13
C VAL A 38 -18.21 -6.72 -16.75
N GLN A 39 -17.95 -7.85 -16.09
CA GLN A 39 -17.22 -7.88 -14.84
C GLN A 39 -15.73 -7.91 -15.14
N ALA A 40 -15.02 -6.86 -14.72
CA ALA A 40 -13.57 -6.75 -14.84
C ALA A 40 -12.93 -6.81 -13.44
N GLN A 41 -11.71 -7.30 -13.36
CA GLN A 41 -10.94 -7.46 -12.14
C GLN A 41 -9.49 -7.04 -12.41
N ILE A 42 -8.80 -6.57 -11.38
CA ILE A 42 -7.47 -6.00 -11.50
C ILE A 42 -6.41 -7.08 -11.29
N ILE A 43 -5.41 -7.15 -12.17
CA ILE A 43 -4.17 -7.88 -11.97
C ILE A 43 -3.03 -6.86 -11.97
N VAL A 44 -2.10 -6.97 -11.03
CA VAL A 44 -0.89 -6.14 -11.04
C VAL A 44 0.33 -7.00 -11.36
N VAL A 45 1.16 -6.55 -12.29
CA VAL A 45 2.43 -7.19 -12.65
C VAL A 45 3.56 -6.19 -12.42
N ALA A 46 4.58 -6.60 -11.68
CA ALA A 46 5.80 -5.85 -11.45
C ALA A 46 6.98 -6.46 -12.22
N ASN A 47 7.82 -5.63 -12.84
CA ASN A 47 9.09 -6.08 -13.41
C ASN A 47 10.23 -5.77 -12.42
N LEU A 48 10.76 -6.77 -11.74
CA LEU A 48 11.86 -6.61 -10.78
C LEU A 48 13.24 -6.90 -11.39
N THR A 49 13.32 -7.03 -12.71
CA THR A 49 14.57 -7.22 -13.47
C THR A 49 15.22 -5.87 -13.80
N SER A 50 16.44 -5.94 -14.35
CA SER A 50 17.19 -4.77 -14.86
C SER A 50 16.78 -4.35 -16.27
N ASP A 51 16.01 -5.16 -16.99
CA ASP A 51 15.71 -4.97 -18.41
C ASP A 51 14.21 -4.70 -18.60
N GLU A 52 13.85 -4.09 -19.71
CA GLU A 52 12.46 -4.01 -20.13
C GLU A 52 11.91 -5.41 -20.47
N VAL A 53 10.67 -5.66 -20.07
CA VAL A 53 9.94 -6.89 -20.39
C VAL A 53 8.64 -6.53 -21.10
N VAL A 54 8.40 -7.21 -22.22
CA VAL A 54 7.15 -7.09 -22.97
C VAL A 54 6.30 -8.31 -22.68
N PHE A 55 5.14 -8.11 -22.06
CA PHE A 55 4.19 -9.19 -21.81
C PHE A 55 3.16 -9.21 -22.94
N SER A 56 3.13 -10.27 -23.76
CA SER A 56 1.96 -10.52 -24.61
C SER A 56 0.81 -11.00 -23.73
N VAL A 57 -0.38 -10.44 -23.91
CA VAL A 57 -1.54 -10.75 -23.08
C VAL A 57 -2.60 -11.42 -23.94
N LYS A 58 -3.12 -12.55 -23.47
CA LYS A 58 -4.27 -13.25 -24.07
C LYS A 58 -5.33 -13.50 -23.00
N PRO A 59 -6.62 -13.55 -23.36
CA PRO A 59 -7.63 -14.06 -22.44
C PRO A 59 -7.28 -15.50 -22.03
N ALA A 60 -7.39 -15.84 -20.74
CA ALA A 60 -7.17 -17.20 -20.29
C ALA A 60 -8.28 -18.12 -20.83
N GLU A 61 -7.92 -19.29 -21.38
CA GLU A 61 -8.91 -20.29 -21.78
C GLU A 61 -9.66 -20.84 -20.54
N PRO A 62 -10.99 -21.07 -20.62
CA PRO A 62 -11.80 -21.51 -19.48
C PRO A 62 -11.31 -22.80 -18.81
N THR A 63 -10.71 -23.71 -19.58
CA THR A 63 -10.18 -25.00 -19.12
C THR A 63 -8.86 -24.87 -18.34
N ALA A 64 -8.13 -23.77 -18.50
CA ALA A 64 -6.80 -23.59 -17.90
C ALA A 64 -6.84 -23.13 -16.43
N GLN A 65 -7.95 -22.55 -15.95
CA GLN A 65 -8.03 -21.96 -14.60
C GLN A 65 -7.88 -22.96 -13.46
N LYS A 66 -8.22 -24.25 -13.65
CA LYS A 66 -8.10 -25.28 -12.60
C LYS A 66 -6.64 -25.64 -12.24
N LYS A 67 -5.63 -25.15 -12.99
CA LYS A 67 -4.20 -25.43 -12.78
C LYS A 67 -3.35 -24.14 -12.69
N ALA A 68 -3.84 -23.08 -12.07
CA ALA A 68 -3.05 -21.86 -11.88
C ALA A 68 -1.76 -22.13 -11.08
N SER A 69 -0.65 -21.51 -11.49
CA SER A 69 0.69 -21.46 -10.85
C SER A 69 1.70 -22.61 -11.05
N ARG A 70 1.57 -23.48 -12.07
CA ARG A 70 2.70 -24.34 -12.52
C ARG A 70 3.08 -24.07 -13.98
N PRO A 71 4.39 -24.01 -14.34
CA PRO A 71 4.82 -23.93 -15.74
C PRO A 71 4.23 -25.09 -16.54
N ARG A 72 3.56 -24.82 -17.66
CA ARG A 72 3.09 -25.87 -18.57
C ARG A 72 4.26 -26.24 -19.48
N GLU A 73 4.97 -27.33 -19.16
CA GLU A 73 5.81 -28.00 -20.15
C GLU A 73 4.90 -28.60 -21.23
N GLN A 74 5.19 -28.31 -22.50
CA GLN A 74 4.47 -28.88 -23.63
C GLN A 74 4.63 -30.41 -23.61
N THR A 75 3.64 -31.11 -23.07
CA THR A 75 3.51 -32.56 -23.18
C THR A 75 2.47 -32.86 -24.26
N GLN A 76 2.84 -33.69 -25.23
CA GLN A 76 2.01 -34.16 -26.35
C GLN A 76 0.70 -34.81 -25.84
N GLU A 77 -0.45 -34.24 -26.18
CA GLU A 77 -1.78 -34.72 -25.74
C GLU A 77 -2.28 -35.88 -26.63
N ARG A 78 -2.76 -36.94 -25.97
CA ARG A 78 -3.47 -38.09 -26.53
C ARG A 78 -4.97 -37.74 -26.58
N SER A 79 -5.61 -38.00 -27.72
CA SER A 79 -7.01 -37.68 -28.00
C SER A 79 -7.99 -38.56 -27.21
N GLU A 80 -8.83 -37.95 -26.38
CA GLU A 80 -10.08 -38.54 -25.92
C GLU A 80 -11.23 -37.61 -26.27
N SER A 81 -12.13 -38.14 -27.10
CA SER A 81 -13.36 -37.51 -27.56
C SER A 81 -14.49 -37.84 -26.59
N ASP A 82 -15.03 -36.84 -25.90
CA ASP A 82 -16.40 -36.94 -25.40
C ASP A 82 -17.10 -35.57 -25.43
N SER A 83 -18.25 -35.57 -26.10
CA SER A 83 -18.96 -34.39 -26.59
C SER A 83 -20.21 -34.14 -25.74
N SER A 84 -20.15 -33.12 -24.90
CA SER A 84 -21.34 -32.38 -24.45
C SER A 84 -20.95 -30.91 -24.27
N ALA A 85 -21.31 -30.08 -25.26
CA ALA A 85 -20.96 -28.67 -25.30
C ALA A 85 -21.86 -27.88 -24.33
N PRO A 86 -21.32 -27.24 -23.27
CA PRO A 86 -22.09 -26.27 -22.51
C PRO A 86 -22.34 -25.03 -23.38
N SER A 87 -23.57 -24.54 -23.35
CA SER A 87 -24.03 -23.32 -24.03
C SER A 87 -23.06 -22.15 -23.78
N GLN A 88 -22.37 -21.70 -24.83
CA GLN A 88 -21.47 -20.56 -24.79
C GLN A 88 -22.30 -19.28 -24.68
N ILE A 89 -22.48 -18.77 -23.47
CA ILE A 89 -22.93 -17.39 -23.28
C ILE A 89 -21.85 -16.49 -23.91
N PRO A 90 -22.20 -15.58 -24.85
CA PRO A 90 -21.23 -14.68 -25.47
C PRO A 90 -20.47 -13.94 -24.39
N GLY A 91 -19.17 -14.21 -24.32
CA GLY A 91 -18.30 -13.79 -23.23
C GLY A 91 -18.18 -12.27 -23.17
N ASN A 92 -18.42 -11.74 -21.97
CA ASN A 92 -18.10 -10.39 -21.56
C ASN A 92 -16.60 -10.11 -21.68
N ASN A 93 -16.15 -9.80 -22.90
CA ASN A 93 -14.75 -9.61 -23.22
C ASN A 93 -14.34 -8.17 -22.86
N VAL A 94 -13.75 -8.02 -21.68
CA VAL A 94 -12.90 -6.87 -21.38
C VAL A 94 -11.81 -6.79 -22.46
N PRO A 95 -11.68 -5.69 -23.22
CA PRO A 95 -10.62 -5.57 -24.21
C PRO A 95 -9.26 -5.58 -23.50
N LEU A 96 -8.47 -6.62 -23.77
CA LEU A 96 -7.12 -6.74 -23.25
C LEU A 96 -6.13 -6.07 -24.21
N PRO A 97 -5.12 -5.34 -23.69
CA PRO A 97 -4.03 -4.87 -24.54
C PRO A 97 -3.30 -6.08 -25.12
N LYS A 98 -2.93 -6.06 -26.41
CA LYS A 98 -2.17 -7.17 -27.03
C LYS A 98 -0.82 -7.40 -26.36
N ALA A 99 -0.18 -6.31 -25.92
CA ALA A 99 1.10 -6.34 -25.25
C ALA A 99 1.20 -5.21 -24.21
N ILE A 100 2.04 -5.43 -23.19
CA ILE A 100 2.38 -4.45 -22.16
C ILE A 100 3.89 -4.32 -22.14
N HIS A 101 4.38 -3.10 -22.31
CA HIS A 101 5.78 -2.76 -22.13
C HIS A 101 6.01 -2.36 -20.68
N LEU A 102 6.81 -3.14 -19.95
CA LEU A 102 7.07 -2.91 -18.54
C LEU A 102 8.58 -2.64 -18.32
N PRO A 103 8.98 -1.37 -18.16
CA PRO A 103 10.35 -1.01 -17.86
C PRO A 103 10.88 -1.71 -16.60
N ALA A 104 12.20 -1.82 -16.50
CA ALA A 104 12.88 -2.33 -15.32
C ALA A 104 12.46 -1.57 -14.05
N GLY A 105 12.00 -2.29 -13.03
CA GLY A 105 11.55 -1.72 -11.75
C GLY A 105 10.13 -1.15 -11.76
N ASP A 106 9.38 -1.27 -12.86
CA ASP A 106 8.06 -0.65 -13.01
C ASP A 106 6.90 -1.63 -12.72
N VAL A 107 5.69 -1.09 -12.55
CA VAL A 107 4.46 -1.84 -12.31
C VAL A 107 3.35 -1.45 -13.29
N ALA A 108 2.55 -2.42 -13.71
CA ALA A 108 1.38 -2.19 -14.54
C ALA A 108 0.16 -2.92 -13.98
N ALA A 109 -0.98 -2.24 -14.05
CA ALA A 109 -2.28 -2.81 -13.75
C ALA A 109 -3.01 -3.24 -15.04
N LEU A 110 -3.61 -4.43 -14.99
CA LEU A 110 -4.38 -5.03 -16.07
C LEU A 110 -5.77 -5.33 -15.61
N TRP A 111 -6.74 -4.98 -16.44
CA TRP A 111 -8.14 -5.27 -16.19
C TRP A 111 -8.54 -6.48 -17.00
N VAL A 112 -8.97 -7.54 -16.33
CA VAL A 112 -9.27 -8.84 -16.93
C VAL A 112 -10.67 -9.30 -16.52
N GLY A 113 -11.36 -10.05 -17.39
CA GLY A 113 -12.65 -10.64 -17.03
C GLY A 113 -12.50 -11.85 -16.12
N LYS A 114 -12.01 -12.96 -16.69
CA LYS A 114 -11.81 -14.24 -15.98
C LYS A 114 -10.32 -14.53 -15.69
N GLY A 115 -9.40 -13.68 -16.10
CA GLY A 115 -7.96 -13.90 -15.98
C GLY A 115 -7.27 -13.62 -17.29
N ALA A 116 -5.94 -13.74 -17.29
CA ALA A 116 -5.14 -13.58 -18.49
C ALA A 116 -4.04 -14.63 -18.55
N GLU A 117 -3.60 -14.90 -19.76
CA GLU A 117 -2.37 -15.58 -20.05
C GLU A 117 -1.31 -14.54 -20.42
N LEU A 118 -0.20 -14.53 -19.69
CA LEU A 118 0.93 -13.65 -19.91
C LEU A 118 2.09 -14.45 -20.51
N GLN A 119 2.61 -13.96 -21.62
CA GLN A 119 3.79 -14.49 -22.27
C GLN A 119 4.88 -13.40 -22.25
N PRO A 120 5.72 -13.37 -21.19
CA PRO A 120 6.83 -12.43 -21.09
C PRO A 120 7.89 -12.72 -22.14
N ARG A 121 8.36 -11.65 -22.78
CA ARG A 121 9.50 -11.65 -23.68
C ARG A 121 10.42 -10.52 -23.28
N ALA A 122 11.69 -10.81 -23.03
CA ALA A 122 12.67 -9.74 -22.89
C ALA A 122 12.78 -9.02 -24.23
N ALA A 123 12.88 -7.69 -24.23
CA ALA A 123 12.93 -6.91 -25.47
C ALA A 123 14.02 -7.41 -26.46
N ASN A 124 15.10 -8.00 -25.94
CA ASN A 124 16.27 -8.44 -26.72
C ASN A 124 16.45 -9.97 -26.79
N ALA A 125 15.55 -10.79 -26.24
CA ALA A 125 15.72 -12.25 -26.23
C ALA A 125 14.96 -12.95 -27.37
N SER A 126 15.62 -13.95 -27.96
CA SER A 126 15.04 -14.89 -28.93
C SER A 126 14.43 -16.14 -28.28
N GLU A 127 14.39 -16.20 -26.94
CA GLU A 127 13.85 -17.36 -26.22
C GLU A 127 12.35 -17.56 -26.49
N THR A 128 11.94 -18.83 -26.55
CA THR A 128 10.54 -19.24 -26.58
C THR A 128 9.84 -18.79 -25.30
N ALA A 129 8.84 -17.92 -25.45
CA ALA A 129 8.11 -17.36 -24.32
C ALA A 129 7.33 -18.43 -23.56
N VAL A 130 7.67 -18.62 -22.26
CA VAL A 130 6.86 -19.43 -21.34
C VAL A 130 5.55 -18.70 -21.08
N SER A 131 4.46 -19.45 -21.07
CA SER A 131 3.12 -18.93 -20.79
C SER A 131 2.76 -19.06 -19.31
N TYR A 132 2.20 -18.00 -18.73
CA TYR A 132 1.75 -17.95 -17.35
C TYR A 132 0.28 -17.57 -17.27
N VAL A 133 -0.54 -18.41 -16.65
CA VAL A 133 -1.93 -18.06 -16.34
C VAL A 133 -1.96 -17.28 -15.04
N VAL A 134 -2.47 -16.06 -15.11
CA VAL A 134 -2.65 -15.17 -13.96
C VAL A 134 -4.13 -15.09 -13.58
N ALA A 135 -4.39 -15.35 -12.30
CA ALA A 135 -5.69 -15.23 -11.68
C ALA A 135 -6.07 -13.75 -11.47
N PRO A 136 -7.35 -13.40 -11.69
CA PRO A 136 -7.90 -12.10 -11.35
C PRO A 136 -7.70 -11.68 -9.88
N GLY A 137 -7.62 -10.37 -9.63
CA GLY A 137 -7.39 -9.82 -8.29
C GLY A 137 -5.99 -10.09 -7.71
N GLY A 138 -5.13 -10.79 -8.46
CA GLY A 138 -3.79 -11.17 -8.04
C GLY A 138 -2.76 -10.07 -8.26
N ALA A 139 -1.65 -10.19 -7.53
CA ALA A 139 -0.45 -9.40 -7.72
C ALA A 139 0.72 -10.34 -8.04
N TYR A 140 1.55 -9.97 -9.00
CA TYR A 140 2.62 -10.81 -9.53
C TYR A 140 3.91 -10.00 -9.67
N PHE A 141 5.04 -10.67 -9.56
CA PHE A 141 6.33 -10.08 -9.90
C PHE A 141 7.10 -10.98 -10.86
N TRP A 142 7.78 -10.35 -11.80
CA TRP A 142 8.70 -10.96 -12.73
C TRP A 142 10.12 -10.76 -12.21
N LEU A 143 10.79 -11.86 -11.88
CA LEU A 143 12.18 -11.87 -11.41
C LEU A 143 13.09 -12.49 -12.46
N GLY A 144 14.34 -12.05 -12.47
CA GLY A 144 15.45 -12.68 -13.16
C GLY A 144 16.50 -13.05 -12.13
N GLU A 145 16.69 -14.34 -11.86
CA GLU A 145 17.67 -14.84 -10.92
C GLU A 145 18.58 -15.85 -11.64
N GLN A 146 19.89 -15.61 -11.62
CA GLN A 146 20.90 -16.50 -12.21
C GLN A 146 20.61 -16.89 -13.67
N GLY A 147 20.11 -15.95 -14.47
CA GLY A 147 19.74 -16.18 -15.87
C GLY A 147 18.38 -16.85 -16.08
N LYS A 148 17.72 -17.36 -15.02
CA LYS A 148 16.35 -17.86 -15.09
C LYS A 148 15.36 -16.74 -14.80
N ARG A 149 14.38 -16.56 -15.68
CA ARG A 149 13.31 -15.58 -15.48
C ARG A 149 11.98 -16.29 -15.22
N SER A 150 11.23 -15.83 -14.23
CA SER A 150 9.95 -16.43 -13.87
C SER A 150 8.98 -15.43 -13.27
N LEU A 151 7.68 -15.69 -13.51
CA LEU A 151 6.58 -14.95 -12.93
C LEU A 151 6.16 -15.66 -11.64
N HIS A 152 6.09 -14.90 -10.54
CA HIS A 152 5.69 -15.40 -9.25
C HIS A 152 4.43 -14.68 -8.80
N ALA A 153 3.46 -15.44 -8.29
CA ALA A 153 2.31 -14.88 -7.60
C ALA A 153 2.72 -14.42 -6.20
N ILE A 154 2.24 -13.25 -5.80
CA ILE A 154 2.26 -12.83 -4.41
C ILE A 154 1.06 -13.50 -3.73
N ASP A 155 1.32 -14.21 -2.64
CA ASP A 155 0.24 -14.77 -1.84
C ASP A 155 -0.54 -13.64 -1.16
N LEU A 156 -1.75 -13.41 -1.66
CA LEU A 156 -2.69 -12.43 -1.12
C LEU A 156 -3.74 -13.09 -0.21
N GLY A 157 -3.61 -14.39 0.11
CA GLY A 157 -4.58 -15.16 0.86
C GLY A 157 -5.91 -15.40 0.13
N GLU A 158 -6.82 -16.13 0.79
CA GLU A 158 -8.16 -16.43 0.30
C GLU A 158 -9.09 -15.23 0.52
N ILE A 159 -9.19 -14.35 -0.47
CA ILE A 159 -10.28 -13.38 -0.56
C ILE A 159 -10.73 -13.35 -2.01
N ASP A 160 -12.04 -13.55 -2.20
CA ASP A 160 -12.66 -13.50 -3.51
C ASP A 160 -12.36 -12.16 -4.19
N PRO A 161 -11.81 -12.18 -5.42
CA PRO A 161 -11.53 -10.96 -6.12
C PRO A 161 -12.85 -10.26 -6.47
N GLU A 162 -12.99 -9.02 -6.03
CA GLU A 162 -14.19 -8.22 -6.32
C GLU A 162 -14.26 -7.89 -7.81
N ALA A 163 -15.43 -8.10 -8.40
CA ALA A 163 -15.73 -7.69 -9.76
C ALA A 163 -16.11 -6.20 -9.85
N TYR A 164 -15.66 -5.55 -10.92
CA TYR A 164 -15.97 -4.17 -11.27
C TYR A 164 -16.81 -4.13 -12.55
N PRO A 165 -17.68 -3.12 -12.72
CA PRO A 165 -18.42 -2.92 -13.96
C PRO A 165 -17.49 -2.34 -15.04
N GLY A 166 -16.66 -3.20 -15.64
CA GLY A 166 -15.78 -2.85 -16.75
C GLY A 166 -14.42 -2.27 -16.38
N VAL A 167 -13.66 -1.89 -17.41
CA VAL A 167 -12.36 -1.21 -17.27
C VAL A 167 -12.64 0.27 -17.02
N PRO A 168 -12.16 0.87 -15.93
CA PRO A 168 -12.31 2.29 -15.75
C PRO A 168 -11.56 3.05 -16.85
N GLU A 169 -12.20 4.09 -17.37
CA GLU A 169 -11.51 5.10 -18.17
C GLU A 169 -10.40 5.76 -17.34
N ILE A 170 -9.51 6.48 -18.01
CA ILE A 170 -8.48 7.24 -17.27
C ILE A 170 -9.20 8.30 -16.43
N THR A 171 -9.01 8.23 -15.11
CA THR A 171 -9.58 9.19 -14.17
C THR A 171 -8.74 10.46 -14.20
N GLU A 172 -9.30 11.56 -14.71
CA GLU A 172 -8.69 12.89 -14.67
C GLU A 172 -8.91 13.51 -13.28
N LEU A 173 -7.83 13.80 -12.56
CA LEU A 173 -7.84 14.50 -11.28
C LEU A 173 -7.34 15.94 -11.47
N THR A 174 -8.21 16.91 -11.22
CA THR A 174 -7.83 18.33 -11.36
C THR A 174 -7.05 18.81 -10.14
N VAL A 175 -5.96 19.54 -10.40
CA VAL A 175 -4.99 19.97 -9.39
C VAL A 175 -4.84 21.49 -9.40
N LYS A 176 -4.86 22.09 -8.21
CA LYS A 176 -4.39 23.46 -7.95
C LYS A 176 -3.00 23.36 -7.31
N ILE A 177 -2.00 23.99 -7.91
CA ILE A 177 -0.64 24.07 -7.34
C ILE A 177 -0.54 25.37 -6.55
N LEU A 178 -0.01 25.31 -5.33
CA LEU A 178 0.28 26.51 -4.56
C LEU A 178 1.70 26.49 -4.02
N VAL A 179 2.27 27.69 -3.82
CA VAL A 179 3.49 27.91 -3.02
C VAL A 179 3.19 28.87 -1.88
N ASP A 180 3.96 28.78 -0.79
CA ASP A 180 3.84 29.79 0.27
C ASP A 180 4.42 31.13 -0.17
N ASP A 181 4.07 32.18 0.56
CA ASP A 181 4.60 33.54 0.45
C ASP A 181 6.14 33.63 0.66
N ASP A 182 6.73 32.58 1.23
CA ASP A 182 8.17 32.41 1.40
C ASP A 182 8.90 31.84 0.17
N GLU A 183 8.22 31.54 -0.94
CA GLU A 183 8.88 31.09 -2.18
C GLU A 183 9.56 32.26 -2.92
N PRO A 184 10.91 32.37 -2.93
CA PRO A 184 11.63 33.51 -3.47
C PRO A 184 11.76 33.53 -4.99
N THR A 185 11.35 32.48 -5.71
CA THR A 185 11.37 32.52 -7.18
C THR A 185 10.12 33.20 -7.73
N VAL A 186 10.27 33.88 -8.88
CA VAL A 186 9.14 34.51 -9.56
C VAL A 186 8.13 33.46 -10.06
N ALA A 187 6.85 33.84 -10.09
CA ALA A 187 5.71 33.00 -10.50
C ALA A 187 5.99 32.13 -11.73
N ALA A 188 6.44 32.74 -12.83
CA ALA A 188 6.71 32.04 -14.08
C ALA A 188 7.68 30.85 -13.90
N ARG A 189 8.68 30.99 -13.02
CA ARG A 189 9.69 29.96 -12.79
C ARG A 189 9.12 28.78 -12.00
N TRP A 190 8.49 29.03 -10.85
CA TRP A 190 7.96 27.92 -10.05
C TRP A 190 6.73 27.28 -10.70
N HIS A 191 5.89 28.03 -11.44
CA HIS A 191 4.81 27.46 -12.25
C HIS A 191 5.36 26.38 -13.20
N HIS A 192 6.40 26.73 -13.97
CA HIS A 192 7.01 25.83 -14.95
C HIS A 192 7.59 24.57 -14.28
N VAL A 193 8.40 24.74 -13.23
CA VAL A 193 9.08 23.64 -12.54
C VAL A 193 8.07 22.70 -11.86
N LEU A 194 7.13 23.24 -11.08
CA LEU A 194 6.16 22.44 -10.35
C LEU A 194 5.17 21.75 -11.30
N LYS A 195 4.75 22.42 -12.38
CA LYS A 195 3.94 21.77 -13.41
C LYS A 195 4.67 20.60 -14.05
N ALA A 196 5.93 20.78 -14.45
CA ALA A 196 6.72 19.70 -15.05
C ALA A 196 6.86 18.50 -14.10
N ARG A 197 7.01 18.74 -12.80
CA ARG A 197 7.05 17.71 -11.76
C ARG A 197 5.71 16.99 -11.62
N VAL A 198 4.59 17.71 -11.58
CA VAL A 198 3.24 17.14 -11.55
C VAL A 198 2.95 16.34 -12.82
N ASP A 199 3.36 16.81 -14.00
CA ASP A 199 3.23 16.08 -15.26
C ASP A 199 4.06 14.77 -15.23
N ALA A 200 5.25 14.77 -14.63
CA ALA A 200 6.06 13.57 -14.45
C ALA A 200 5.41 12.57 -13.49
N ALA A 201 4.87 13.04 -12.36
CA ALA A 201 4.12 12.21 -11.42
C ALA A 201 2.84 11.64 -12.08
N SER A 202 2.14 12.46 -12.87
CA SER A 202 0.96 12.07 -13.66
C SER A 202 1.25 10.88 -14.56
N LYS A 203 2.39 10.87 -15.27
CA LYS A 203 2.81 9.74 -16.11
C LYS A 203 3.08 8.45 -15.31
N ILE A 204 3.50 8.54 -14.05
CA ILE A 204 3.72 7.37 -13.18
C ILE A 204 2.36 6.82 -12.71
N LEU A 205 1.47 7.70 -12.26
CA LEU A 205 0.12 7.34 -11.82
C LEU A 205 -0.75 6.79 -12.96
N GLU A 206 -0.63 7.33 -14.18
CA GLU A 206 -1.41 6.85 -15.33
C GLU A 206 -1.10 5.39 -15.65
N ARG A 207 0.19 5.00 -15.54
CA ARG A 207 0.63 3.61 -15.72
C ARG A 207 0.29 2.72 -14.53
N THR A 208 0.40 3.25 -13.31
CA THR A 208 0.17 2.49 -12.07
C THR A 208 -1.31 2.21 -11.84
N CYS A 209 -2.16 3.23 -11.95
CA CYS A 209 -3.56 3.17 -11.53
C CYS A 209 -4.53 3.96 -12.45
N ARG A 210 -4.12 4.31 -13.67
CA ARG A 210 -4.96 5.00 -14.67
C ARG A 210 -5.48 6.37 -14.21
N VAL A 211 -4.69 7.09 -13.41
CA VAL A 211 -4.98 8.48 -13.03
C VAL A 211 -4.12 9.44 -13.83
N ARG A 212 -4.74 10.49 -14.37
CA ARG A 212 -4.03 11.62 -14.96
C ARG A 212 -4.27 12.88 -14.14
N LEU A 213 -3.19 13.49 -13.67
CA LEU A 213 -3.24 14.79 -13.02
C LEU A 213 -3.32 15.90 -14.06
N LYS A 214 -4.22 16.85 -13.86
CA LYS A 214 -4.37 18.04 -14.71
C LYS A 214 -4.30 19.30 -13.87
N VAL A 215 -3.22 20.05 -14.02
CA VAL A 215 -3.07 21.35 -13.35
C VAL A 215 -3.99 22.36 -14.02
N ILE A 216 -4.92 22.92 -13.26
CA ILE A 216 -5.90 23.90 -13.76
C ILE A 216 -5.76 25.30 -13.12
N ALA A 217 -5.00 25.42 -12.04
CA ALA A 217 -4.80 26.67 -11.33
C ALA A 217 -3.45 26.69 -10.60
N TYR A 218 -2.92 27.91 -10.43
CA TYR A 218 -1.75 28.23 -9.61
C TYR A 218 -2.14 29.34 -8.64
N ASP A 219 -1.56 29.35 -7.45
CA ASP A 219 -1.84 30.39 -6.46
C ASP A 219 -0.71 30.46 -5.42
N THR A 220 -0.81 31.44 -4.53
CA THR A 220 0.04 31.55 -3.34
C THR A 220 -0.81 31.51 -2.08
N TRP A 221 -0.22 31.16 -0.92
CA TRP A 221 -0.90 31.36 0.36
C TRP A 221 0.05 31.99 1.39
N GLU A 222 -0.51 32.80 2.28
CA GLU A 222 0.23 33.37 3.42
C GLU A 222 0.39 32.29 4.49
N SER A 223 1.59 31.75 4.65
CA SER A 223 1.84 30.68 5.61
C SER A 223 2.20 31.28 6.98
N PRO A 224 1.47 30.97 8.07
CA PRO A 224 1.72 31.63 9.36
C PRO A 224 3.13 31.34 9.89
N ALA A 225 3.90 32.38 10.21
CA ALA A 225 5.28 32.28 10.66
C ALA A 225 5.47 31.43 11.93
N GLU A 226 4.44 31.36 12.77
CA GLU A 226 4.42 30.61 14.03
C GLU A 226 4.37 29.08 13.83
N THR A 227 4.13 28.62 12.60
CA THR A 227 3.76 27.23 12.34
C THR A 227 4.97 26.31 12.39
N THR A 228 5.21 25.71 13.56
CA THR A 228 6.30 24.77 13.76
C THR A 228 5.90 23.35 13.32
N GLY A 229 6.52 22.89 12.23
CA GLY A 229 6.37 21.53 11.74
C GLY A 229 5.23 21.29 10.74
N LEU A 230 5.34 20.16 10.03
CA LEU A 230 4.56 19.90 8.83
C LEU A 230 3.07 19.62 9.11
N LYS A 231 2.74 19.04 10.27
CA LYS A 231 1.35 18.76 10.67
C LYS A 231 0.56 20.04 10.97
N ALA A 232 1.17 20.97 11.71
CA ALA A 232 0.60 22.29 11.95
C ALA A 232 0.50 23.06 10.63
N GLY A 233 1.51 22.93 9.74
CA GLY A 233 1.50 23.45 8.38
C GLY A 233 0.30 22.98 7.58
N LEU A 234 0.02 21.67 7.57
CA LEU A 234 -1.14 21.13 6.86
C LEU A 234 -2.46 21.66 7.41
N GLN A 235 -2.60 21.78 8.73
CA GLN A 235 -3.81 22.34 9.35
C GLN A 235 -4.02 23.81 8.95
N ALA A 236 -2.96 24.62 8.92
CA ALA A 236 -3.03 26.00 8.45
C ALA A 236 -3.39 26.05 6.96
N PHE A 237 -2.74 25.24 6.13
CA PHE A 237 -2.99 25.16 4.69
C PHE A 237 -4.44 24.79 4.37
N GLU A 238 -4.99 23.76 5.03
CA GLU A 238 -6.39 23.36 4.85
C GLU A 238 -7.40 24.45 5.25
N ARG A 239 -7.06 25.29 6.25
CA ARG A 239 -7.93 26.38 6.70
C ARG A 239 -7.87 27.58 5.74
N LEU A 240 -6.70 27.87 5.19
CA LEU A 240 -6.44 29.08 4.42
C LEU A 240 -6.66 28.89 2.92
N VAL A 241 -6.61 27.66 2.43
CA VAL A 241 -6.67 27.37 0.99
C VAL A 241 -7.95 26.63 0.64
N GLU A 242 -8.76 27.21 -0.22
CA GLU A 242 -9.84 26.51 -0.91
C GLU A 242 -9.30 25.84 -2.19
N PRO A 243 -9.44 24.50 -2.35
CA PRO A 243 -9.00 23.81 -3.56
C PRO A 243 -9.82 24.16 -4.81
N GLY A 244 -11.09 24.54 -4.64
CA GLY A 244 -12.01 24.84 -5.73
C GLY A 244 -11.45 25.87 -6.73
N PRO A 245 -11.63 25.67 -8.05
CA PRO A 245 -12.41 24.62 -8.70
C PRO A 245 -11.68 23.27 -8.86
N ALA A 246 -10.45 23.12 -8.37
CA ALA A 246 -9.74 21.86 -8.43
C ALA A 246 -10.24 20.86 -7.38
N GLN A 247 -10.05 19.56 -7.65
CA GLN A 247 -10.39 18.49 -6.73
C GLN A 247 -9.37 18.38 -5.58
N VAL A 248 -8.10 18.68 -5.85
CA VAL A 248 -7.02 18.66 -4.87
C VAL A 248 -6.13 19.90 -4.99
N ALA A 249 -5.75 20.46 -3.85
CA ALA A 249 -4.71 21.48 -3.71
C ALA A 249 -3.39 20.82 -3.26
N ILE A 250 -2.29 21.10 -3.97
CA ILE A 250 -0.95 20.66 -3.59
C ILE A 250 -0.13 21.90 -3.23
N GLY A 251 0.14 22.08 -1.94
CA GLY A 251 0.98 23.16 -1.43
C GLY A 251 2.44 22.75 -1.35
N PHE A 252 3.34 23.60 -1.85
CA PHE A 252 4.79 23.43 -1.77
C PHE A 252 5.36 24.51 -0.85
N THR A 253 5.74 24.14 0.37
CA THR A 253 6.18 25.08 1.41
C THR A 253 7.71 25.21 1.49
N SER A 254 8.18 26.44 1.60
CA SER A 254 9.57 26.86 1.76
C SER A 254 10.00 27.10 3.22
N GLN A 255 9.05 27.11 4.17
CA GLN A 255 9.30 27.48 5.57
C GLN A 255 10.25 26.54 6.32
N TYR A 256 10.21 25.24 6.01
CA TYR A 256 10.94 24.21 6.77
C TYR A 256 12.34 23.91 6.20
N LYS A 257 13.26 24.89 6.33
CA LYS A 257 14.61 24.78 5.76
C LYS A 257 15.51 23.73 6.44
N LYS A 258 15.23 23.40 7.70
CA LYS A 258 15.94 22.36 8.45
C LYS A 258 14.99 21.18 8.66
N LEU A 259 15.47 19.98 8.35
CA LEU A 259 14.82 18.78 8.84
C LEU A 259 14.90 18.79 10.35
N ASP A 260 13.75 18.80 10.98
CA ASP A 260 13.66 18.35 12.35
C ASP A 260 14.11 16.89 12.38
N ARG A 261 15.10 16.58 13.22
CA ARG A 261 15.64 15.22 13.33
C ARG A 261 14.56 14.25 13.80
N ASP A 262 13.59 14.76 14.56
CA ASP A 262 12.50 13.99 15.14
C ASP A 262 11.31 13.87 14.16
N ASN A 263 11.31 14.65 13.07
CA ASN A 263 10.24 14.65 12.08
C ASN A 263 10.78 14.81 10.64
N PRO A 264 11.29 13.71 10.06
CA PRO A 264 11.87 13.69 8.72
C PRO A 264 10.83 13.74 7.60
N HIS A 265 9.53 13.86 7.90
CA HIS A 265 8.50 13.85 6.87
C HIS A 265 8.70 14.99 5.86
N LEU A 266 8.76 14.64 4.59
CA LEU A 266 8.93 15.59 3.47
C LEU A 266 7.60 16.01 2.86
N GLY A 267 6.53 15.29 3.17
CA GLY A 267 5.16 15.62 2.81
C GLY A 267 4.18 15.06 3.82
N ILE A 268 2.93 15.50 3.71
CA ILE A 268 1.84 15.00 4.55
C ILE A 268 0.50 15.16 3.84
N ILE A 269 -0.37 14.19 4.11
CA ILE A 269 -1.80 14.24 3.82
C ILE A 269 -2.58 13.75 5.05
N ARG A 270 -3.74 14.36 5.33
CA ARG A 270 -4.58 13.95 6.48
C ARG A 270 -5.16 12.55 6.33
N ARG A 271 -5.65 12.22 5.13
CA ARG A 271 -6.33 10.96 4.82
C ARG A 271 -6.32 10.69 3.32
N PRO A 272 -6.47 9.42 2.89
CA PRO A 272 -6.68 9.09 1.48
C PRO A 272 -7.84 9.88 0.86
N LEU A 273 -7.65 10.35 -0.37
CA LEU A 273 -8.56 11.22 -1.12
C LEU A 273 -8.88 12.55 -0.40
N GLY A 274 -8.03 13.01 0.51
CA GLY A 274 -8.14 14.32 1.14
C GLY A 274 -7.91 15.45 0.12
N ARG A 275 -8.53 16.62 0.30
CA ARG A 275 -8.48 17.70 -0.69
C ARG A 275 -7.19 18.53 -0.68
N HIS A 276 -6.27 18.24 0.25
CA HIS A 276 -5.04 19.00 0.47
C HIS A 276 -3.86 18.07 0.68
N ILE A 277 -2.76 18.36 -0.01
CA ILE A 277 -1.45 17.73 0.16
C ILE A 277 -0.45 18.85 0.43
N LEU A 278 0.39 18.71 1.45
CA LEU A 278 1.44 19.68 1.74
C LEU A 278 2.82 19.00 1.62
N ILE A 279 3.72 19.60 0.84
CA ILE A 279 5.06 19.10 0.55
C ILE A 279 6.09 20.15 0.93
N ARG A 280 7.18 19.73 1.59
CA ARG A 280 8.34 20.58 1.87
C ARG A 280 9.19 20.71 0.61
N GLU A 281 9.25 21.90 0.01
CA GLU A 281 10.01 22.15 -1.23
C GLU A 281 11.50 22.35 -0.96
N ARG A 282 11.85 22.99 0.16
CA ARG A 282 13.21 23.50 0.44
C ARG A 282 13.91 22.79 1.59
N VAL A 283 13.92 21.47 1.56
CA VAL A 283 14.72 20.67 2.51
C VAL A 283 16.10 20.41 1.92
N GLY A 284 17.14 21.01 2.52
CA GLY A 284 18.54 20.74 2.17
C GLY A 284 18.86 20.95 0.68
N ARG A 285 19.65 20.02 0.11
CA ARG A 285 20.04 20.00 -1.32
C ARG A 285 19.31 18.89 -2.08
N MET A 286 18.01 18.74 -1.90
CA MET A 286 17.21 17.78 -2.68
C MET A 286 17.25 18.12 -4.17
N SER A 287 17.60 17.11 -4.97
CA SER A 287 17.53 17.17 -6.43
C SER A 287 16.09 17.04 -6.93
N GLU A 288 15.82 17.46 -8.17
CA GLU A 288 14.48 17.33 -8.76
C GLU A 288 13.94 15.88 -8.82
N PRO A 289 14.76 14.84 -9.08
CA PRO A 289 14.29 13.45 -8.96
C PRO A 289 13.85 13.09 -7.53
N GLU A 290 14.53 13.58 -6.50
CA GLU A 290 14.13 13.33 -5.10
C GLU A 290 12.84 14.07 -4.76
N LYS A 291 12.66 15.31 -5.25
CA LYS A 291 11.40 16.04 -5.08
C LYS A 291 10.24 15.37 -5.82
N LEU A 292 10.49 14.81 -7.00
CA LEU A 292 9.52 13.99 -7.72
C LEU A 292 9.18 12.73 -6.91
N GLU A 293 10.17 12.08 -6.30
CA GLU A 293 9.95 10.92 -5.43
C GLU A 293 9.02 11.26 -4.26
N VAL A 294 9.27 12.38 -3.57
CA VAL A 294 8.40 12.87 -2.48
C VAL A 294 6.98 13.12 -2.97
N LEU A 295 6.81 13.83 -4.09
CA LEU A 295 5.47 14.08 -4.64
C LEU A 295 4.73 12.78 -4.96
N VAL A 296 5.41 11.82 -5.60
CA VAL A 296 4.79 10.52 -5.94
C VAL A 296 4.48 9.72 -4.68
N HIS A 297 5.31 9.79 -3.64
CA HIS A 297 5.06 9.16 -2.35
C HIS A 297 3.78 9.69 -1.70
N GLU A 298 3.62 11.01 -1.60
CA GLU A 298 2.42 11.62 -1.02
C GLU A 298 1.17 11.35 -1.86
N LEU A 299 1.30 11.33 -3.20
CA LEU A 299 0.22 10.91 -4.08
C LEU A 299 -0.13 9.42 -3.87
N GLY A 300 0.84 8.59 -3.55
CA GLY A 300 0.60 7.22 -3.09
C GLY A 300 -0.30 7.19 -1.86
N HIS A 301 0.03 7.95 -0.82
CA HIS A 301 -0.80 8.10 0.37
C HIS A 301 -2.19 8.68 0.07
N TYR A 302 -2.29 9.63 -0.86
CA TYR A 302 -3.56 10.13 -1.37
C TYR A 302 -4.43 8.99 -1.93
N PHE A 303 -3.85 8.05 -2.66
CA PHE A 303 -4.55 6.85 -3.15
C PHE A 303 -4.51 5.66 -2.19
N GLY A 304 -4.24 5.92 -0.90
CA GLY A 304 -4.34 4.93 0.17
C GLY A 304 -3.20 3.92 0.27
N ALA A 305 -2.12 4.10 -0.50
CA ALA A 305 -0.89 3.33 -0.34
C ALA A 305 -0.29 3.53 1.06
N VAL A 306 0.45 2.54 1.55
CA VAL A 306 1.07 2.53 2.88
C VAL A 306 2.56 2.27 2.77
N HIS A 307 3.30 2.62 3.82
CA HIS A 307 4.74 2.40 3.83
C HIS A 307 5.11 0.93 3.69
N VAL A 308 6.21 0.68 2.98
CA VAL A 308 6.86 -0.63 2.88
C VAL A 308 8.35 -0.49 3.12
N LEU A 309 8.99 -1.44 3.80
CA LEU A 309 10.44 -1.40 4.02
C LEU A 309 11.24 -1.79 2.78
N HIS A 310 10.57 -2.17 1.69
CA HIS A 310 11.22 -2.58 0.46
C HIS A 310 11.85 -1.37 -0.25
N GLY A 311 13.18 -1.36 -0.32
CA GLY A 311 13.95 -0.21 -0.81
C GLY A 311 13.78 0.16 -2.29
N ARG A 312 13.01 -0.60 -3.08
CA ARG A 312 12.67 -0.26 -4.47
C ARG A 312 11.29 0.39 -4.65
N SER A 313 10.45 0.42 -3.61
CA SER A 313 9.16 1.11 -3.67
C SER A 313 9.34 2.57 -3.32
N VAL A 314 8.62 3.46 -4.00
CA VAL A 314 8.49 4.87 -3.62
C VAL A 314 7.85 5.02 -2.24
N MET A 315 7.06 4.03 -1.80
CA MET A 315 6.43 4.01 -0.47
C MET A 315 7.38 3.59 0.66
N ARG A 316 8.69 3.71 0.47
CA ARG A 316 9.68 3.54 1.54
C ARG A 316 9.64 4.71 2.53
N PRO A 317 9.89 4.49 3.83
CA PRO A 317 9.72 5.54 4.85
C PRO A 317 10.81 6.62 4.81
N ASN A 318 12.03 6.26 4.43
CA ASN A 318 13.12 7.22 4.28
C ASN A 318 13.14 7.71 2.84
N LEU A 319 13.07 9.01 2.59
CA LEU A 319 13.10 9.64 1.26
C LEU A 319 14.25 10.64 1.18
N ALA A 320 14.58 11.10 -0.04
CA ALA A 320 15.70 12.04 -0.24
C ALA A 320 17.06 11.53 0.27
N ASP A 321 17.25 10.22 0.30
CA ASP A 321 18.50 9.53 0.66
C ASP A 321 19.42 9.30 -0.56
N GLY A 322 19.19 10.00 -1.68
CA GLY A 322 19.96 9.85 -2.90
C GLY A 322 19.49 8.76 -3.86
N ARG A 323 18.57 7.85 -3.48
CA ARG A 323 18.15 6.75 -4.36
C ARG A 323 17.53 7.22 -5.66
N ALA A 324 16.68 8.24 -5.63
CA ALA A 324 16.06 8.79 -6.85
C ALA A 324 17.08 9.32 -7.88
N ARG A 325 18.33 9.55 -7.49
CA ARG A 325 19.43 9.95 -8.40
C ARG A 325 20.15 8.74 -9.01
N MET A 326 20.01 7.56 -8.44
CA MET A 326 20.65 6.35 -8.94
C MET A 326 19.95 5.89 -10.21
N LYS A 327 20.72 5.60 -11.28
CA LYS A 327 20.17 5.10 -12.55
C LYS A 327 19.38 3.78 -12.39
N SER A 328 19.73 2.98 -11.39
CA SER A 328 19.10 1.69 -11.08
C SER A 328 17.79 1.83 -10.31
N PHE A 329 17.48 3.01 -9.76
CA PHE A 329 16.25 3.23 -9.01
C PHE A 329 15.22 3.89 -9.92
N ARG A 330 14.00 3.35 -9.87
CA ARG A 330 12.83 3.94 -10.53
C ARG A 330 11.84 4.38 -9.45
N ILE A 331 11.29 5.57 -9.64
CA ILE A 331 10.22 6.08 -8.80
C ILE A 331 8.94 5.37 -9.24
N GLY A 332 8.53 4.35 -8.48
CA GLY A 332 7.38 3.52 -8.76
C GLY A 332 6.90 2.78 -7.51
N PHE A 333 5.73 2.16 -7.59
CA PHE A 333 5.10 1.49 -6.46
C PHE A 333 5.44 0.00 -6.43
N ASP A 334 5.40 -0.62 -5.25
CA ASP A 334 5.35 -2.08 -5.17
C ASP A 334 3.97 -2.59 -5.65
N PRO A 335 3.88 -3.84 -6.13
CA PRO A 335 2.65 -4.36 -6.73
C PRO A 335 1.45 -4.41 -5.78
N ILE A 336 1.65 -4.51 -4.46
CA ILE A 336 0.53 -4.55 -3.50
C ILE A 336 -0.03 -3.13 -3.30
N ASN A 337 0.84 -2.13 -3.13
CA ASN A 337 0.39 -0.73 -3.09
C ASN A 337 -0.26 -0.30 -4.41
N ALA A 338 0.29 -0.69 -5.56
CA ALA A 338 -0.36 -0.44 -6.85
C ALA A 338 -1.77 -1.06 -6.92
N LEU A 339 -1.97 -2.27 -6.38
CA LEU A 339 -3.29 -2.89 -6.32
C LEU A 339 -4.26 -2.11 -5.40
N ILE A 340 -3.78 -1.68 -4.23
CA ILE A 340 -4.56 -0.80 -3.32
C ILE A 340 -4.99 0.48 -4.04
N MET A 341 -4.06 1.14 -4.73
CA MET A 341 -4.33 2.38 -5.46
C MET A 341 -5.38 2.18 -6.55
N ASN A 342 -5.33 1.08 -7.31
CA ASN A 342 -6.35 0.78 -8.31
C ASN A 342 -7.74 0.59 -7.69
N HIS A 343 -7.85 -0.02 -6.50
CA HIS A 343 -9.11 -0.11 -5.79
C HIS A 343 -9.67 1.27 -5.41
N TYR A 344 -8.84 2.15 -4.85
CA TYR A 344 -9.24 3.54 -4.55
C TYR A 344 -9.70 4.30 -5.79
N VAL A 345 -8.93 4.24 -6.88
CA VAL A 345 -9.24 4.96 -8.13
C VAL A 345 -10.53 4.45 -8.74
N THR A 346 -10.82 3.17 -8.63
CA THR A 346 -12.06 2.62 -9.21
C THR A 346 -13.29 3.05 -8.43
N GLU A 347 -13.22 3.09 -7.10
CA GLU A 347 -14.32 3.64 -6.31
C GLU A 347 -14.47 5.16 -6.51
N LEU A 348 -13.36 5.89 -6.67
CA LEU A 348 -13.36 7.31 -7.04
C LEU A 348 -14.03 7.54 -8.41
N HIS A 349 -13.71 6.71 -9.40
CA HIS A 349 -14.34 6.77 -10.72
C HIS A 349 -15.86 6.54 -10.65
N ALA A 350 -16.30 5.69 -9.71
CA ALA A 350 -17.71 5.49 -9.40
C ALA A 350 -18.33 6.62 -8.55
N GLY A 351 -17.62 7.73 -8.32
CA GLY A 351 -18.07 8.89 -7.55
C GLY A 351 -18.17 8.65 -6.04
N ARG A 352 -17.52 7.61 -5.52
CA ARG A 352 -17.55 7.25 -4.09
C ARG A 352 -16.38 7.86 -3.34
N THR A 353 -16.63 8.21 -2.09
CA THR A 353 -15.60 8.60 -1.12
C THR A 353 -15.24 7.41 -0.22
N PRO A 354 -14.06 7.41 0.45
CA PRO A 354 -13.59 6.25 1.23
C PRO A 354 -14.58 5.73 2.29
N ASP A 355 -15.42 6.61 2.83
CA ASP A 355 -16.48 6.33 3.79
C ASP A 355 -17.70 5.60 3.21
N VAL A 356 -17.88 5.62 1.88
CA VAL A 356 -18.98 4.97 1.17
C VAL A 356 -18.49 3.99 0.09
N PHE A 357 -17.25 3.54 0.19
CA PHE A 357 -16.73 2.45 -0.63
C PHE A 357 -17.58 1.18 -0.43
N ARG A 358 -17.65 0.35 -1.47
CA ARG A 358 -18.29 -0.97 -1.35
C ARG A 358 -17.61 -1.77 -0.23
N PRO A 359 -18.37 -2.45 0.65
CA PRO A 359 -17.78 -3.22 1.76
C PRO A 359 -16.71 -4.21 1.32
N ALA A 360 -16.96 -4.96 0.24
CA ALA A 360 -15.99 -5.91 -0.31
C ALA A 360 -14.66 -5.25 -0.73
N VAL A 361 -14.71 -4.04 -1.30
CA VAL A 361 -13.51 -3.28 -1.67
C VAL A 361 -12.78 -2.75 -0.45
N ALA A 362 -13.51 -2.22 0.54
CA ALA A 362 -12.94 -1.76 1.80
C ALA A 362 -12.26 -2.90 2.58
N ASP A 363 -12.89 -4.07 2.62
CA ASP A 363 -12.35 -5.30 3.23
C ASP A 363 -11.09 -5.77 2.50
N ARG A 364 -11.11 -5.77 1.16
CA ARG A 364 -9.95 -6.10 0.32
C ARG A 364 -8.78 -5.16 0.58
N ILE A 365 -9.01 -3.85 0.58
CA ILE A 365 -7.97 -2.84 0.88
C ILE A 365 -7.40 -3.07 2.27
N SER A 366 -8.25 -3.26 3.27
CA SER A 366 -7.84 -3.50 4.66
C SER A 366 -6.98 -4.76 4.78
N HIS A 367 -7.34 -5.81 4.05
CA HIS A 367 -6.56 -7.04 3.99
C HIS A 367 -5.18 -6.85 3.35
N LEU A 368 -5.10 -6.18 2.20
CA LEU A 368 -3.83 -5.88 1.53
C LEU A 368 -2.90 -5.05 2.42
N LYS A 369 -3.45 -4.07 3.15
CA LYS A 369 -2.69 -3.29 4.13
C LYS A 369 -2.17 -4.16 5.29
N ARG A 370 -2.95 -5.13 5.77
CA ARG A 370 -2.48 -6.10 6.79
C ARG A 370 -1.35 -6.97 6.26
N ILE A 371 -1.39 -7.39 4.99
CA ILE A 371 -0.29 -8.12 4.36
C ILE A 371 0.98 -7.27 4.35
N LEU A 372 0.90 -6.00 3.91
CA LEU A 372 2.04 -5.09 3.91
C LEU A 372 2.59 -4.84 5.32
N ALA A 373 1.73 -4.64 6.31
CA ALA A 373 2.14 -4.47 7.69
C ALA A 373 2.86 -5.70 8.26
N ARG A 374 2.44 -6.91 7.87
CA ARG A 374 3.14 -8.16 8.22
C ARG A 374 4.52 -8.19 7.56
N ILE A 375 4.60 -7.96 6.25
CA ILE A 375 5.88 -7.96 5.51
C ILE A 375 6.85 -6.91 6.08
N ALA A 376 6.35 -5.76 6.54
CA ALA A 376 7.14 -4.70 7.15
C ALA A 376 7.56 -5.00 8.60
N SER A 377 7.03 -6.04 9.25
CA SER A 377 7.39 -6.34 10.65
C SER A 377 8.83 -6.88 10.73
N PRO A 378 9.72 -6.27 11.56
CA PRO A 378 11.10 -6.73 11.74
C PRO A 378 11.22 -8.20 12.18
N ALA A 379 10.19 -8.72 12.84
CA ALA A 379 10.12 -10.12 13.27
C ALA A 379 10.17 -11.11 12.09
N LEU A 380 9.62 -10.74 10.93
CA LEU A 380 9.65 -11.56 9.71
C LEU A 380 10.98 -11.42 8.97
N ALA A 381 11.64 -10.25 9.03
CA ALA A 381 12.97 -10.04 8.46
C ALA A 381 14.07 -10.85 9.18
N SER A 382 13.81 -11.25 10.43
CA SER A 382 14.77 -11.97 11.30
C SER A 382 14.53 -13.49 11.34
N ALA A 383 13.49 -13.99 10.68
CA ALA A 383 13.26 -15.42 10.57
C ALA A 383 14.30 -16.03 9.62
N PRO A 384 15.07 -17.05 10.04
CA PRO A 384 16.00 -17.73 9.14
C PRO A 384 15.20 -18.25 7.96
N SER A 385 15.62 -17.90 6.74
CA SER A 385 15.00 -18.28 5.48
C SER A 385 15.09 -19.79 5.32
N GLY A 386 14.19 -20.52 5.98
CA GLY A 386 14.06 -21.95 5.84
C GLY A 386 13.73 -22.25 4.39
N ARG A 387 14.69 -22.86 3.69
CA ARG A 387 14.52 -23.43 2.35
C ARG A 387 13.23 -24.23 2.29
N SER A 388 12.18 -23.68 1.69
CA SER A 388 11.12 -24.47 1.09
C SER A 388 11.53 -24.77 -0.35
N SER A 389 12.25 -25.87 -0.54
CA SER A 389 12.28 -26.53 -1.85
C SER A 389 10.91 -27.19 -2.10
N PRO A 390 10.32 -27.06 -3.30
CA PRO A 390 9.00 -27.59 -3.57
C PRO A 390 9.08 -28.97 -4.23
N THR A 391 9.17 -30.05 -3.45
CA THR A 391 8.84 -31.40 -3.95
C THR A 391 8.62 -32.38 -2.80
N GLU A 392 7.37 -32.65 -2.42
CA GLU A 392 6.84 -34.01 -2.26
C GLU A 392 5.32 -33.99 -2.04
N ALA A 393 4.65 -35.00 -2.60
CA ALA A 393 3.20 -35.11 -2.66
C ALA A 393 2.60 -35.48 -1.30
N VAL A 394 1.57 -34.75 -0.87
CA VAL A 394 0.73 -35.11 0.28
C VAL A 394 -0.58 -35.74 -0.23
N PRO A 395 -0.98 -36.93 0.25
CA PRO A 395 -2.24 -37.55 -0.13
C PRO A 395 -3.44 -36.83 0.51
N ARG A 396 -4.54 -36.78 -0.25
CA ARG A 396 -5.80 -36.12 0.12
C ARG A 396 -6.35 -36.67 1.45
N VAL A 397 -6.52 -35.79 2.43
CA VAL A 397 -7.38 -36.00 3.61
C VAL A 397 -8.64 -35.15 3.43
N ARG A 398 -9.83 -35.77 3.61
CA ARG A 398 -11.14 -35.11 3.57
C ARG A 398 -11.26 -34.06 4.69
N PRO A 399 -11.91 -32.91 4.45
CA PRO A 399 -12.07 -31.88 5.48
C PRO A 399 -13.08 -32.32 6.54
N ALA A 400 -12.65 -32.26 7.80
CA ALA A 400 -13.52 -32.31 8.97
C ALA A 400 -14.20 -30.93 9.18
N PRO A 401 -15.38 -30.86 9.82
CA PRO A 401 -16.11 -29.62 10.04
C PRO A 401 -15.33 -28.61 10.91
N PRO A 402 -15.64 -27.30 10.80
CA PRO A 402 -14.84 -26.22 11.39
C PRO A 402 -14.85 -26.29 12.91
N SER A 403 -13.68 -26.61 13.47
CA SER A 403 -13.40 -26.47 14.90
C SER A 403 -13.23 -24.99 15.25
N LYS A 404 -13.94 -24.53 16.28
CA LYS A 404 -13.71 -23.23 16.92
C LYS A 404 -12.25 -23.17 17.39
N THR A 405 -11.43 -22.35 16.74
CA THR A 405 -10.06 -22.06 17.18
C THR A 405 -10.09 -21.29 18.50
N VAL A 406 -10.14 -22.04 19.60
CA VAL A 406 -9.66 -21.59 20.90
C VAL A 406 -8.16 -21.33 20.75
N GLY A 407 -7.73 -20.10 21.04
CA GLY A 407 -6.35 -19.64 20.85
C GLY A 407 -5.37 -20.63 21.47
N ARG A 408 -4.61 -21.31 20.62
CA ARG A 408 -3.53 -22.19 21.08
C ARG A 408 -2.50 -21.30 21.77
N PRO A 409 -2.11 -21.56 23.03
CA PRO A 409 -0.97 -20.88 23.63
C PRO A 409 0.25 -21.09 22.72
N GLN A 410 1.01 -20.04 22.45
CA GLN A 410 2.29 -20.13 21.74
C GLN A 410 3.39 -20.36 22.80
N PRO A 411 3.74 -21.62 23.13
CA PRO A 411 4.70 -21.91 24.19
C PRO A 411 6.08 -21.30 23.94
N GLU A 412 6.41 -21.05 22.67
CA GLU A 412 7.64 -20.38 22.25
C GLU A 412 7.67 -18.91 22.67
N LEU A 413 6.56 -18.18 22.50
CA LEU A 413 6.48 -16.77 22.89
C LEU A 413 6.53 -16.60 24.40
N ASP A 414 5.89 -17.50 25.17
CA ASP A 414 5.96 -17.48 26.63
C ASP A 414 7.37 -17.79 27.15
N THR A 415 8.07 -18.70 26.48
CA THR A 415 9.47 -19.05 26.81
C THR A 415 10.43 -17.92 26.49
N LEU A 416 10.25 -17.26 25.34
CA LEU A 416 10.98 -16.03 25.00
C LEU A 416 10.69 -14.90 26.00
N SER A 417 9.44 -14.69 26.38
CA SER A 417 9.05 -13.65 27.34
C SER A 417 9.71 -13.84 28.71
N ARG A 418 9.74 -15.08 29.23
CA ARG A 418 10.44 -15.41 30.47
C ARG A 418 11.95 -15.18 30.37
N SER A 419 12.53 -15.49 29.21
CA SER A 419 13.96 -15.27 28.94
C SER A 419 14.30 -13.78 28.94
N VAL A 420 13.50 -12.95 28.26
CA VAL A 420 13.67 -11.49 28.24
C VAL A 420 13.46 -10.89 29.64
N ALA A 421 12.43 -11.31 30.38
CA ALA A 421 12.18 -10.84 31.75
C ALA A 421 13.34 -11.18 32.70
N THR A 422 13.99 -12.34 32.49
CA THR A 422 15.19 -12.73 33.25
C THR A 422 16.34 -11.76 32.99
N LEU A 423 16.58 -11.41 31.73
CA LEU A 423 17.64 -10.46 31.34
C LEU A 423 17.38 -9.03 31.84
N LEU A 424 16.13 -8.57 31.82
CA LEU A 424 15.76 -7.23 32.32
C LEU A 424 15.97 -7.05 33.83
N ARG A 425 16.13 -8.13 34.60
CA ARG A 425 16.55 -8.02 36.01
C ARG A 425 17.93 -7.39 36.15
N GLU A 426 18.80 -7.54 35.16
CA GLU A 426 20.14 -6.95 35.20
C GLU A 426 20.10 -5.42 35.08
N PHE A 427 19.12 -4.87 34.37
CA PHE A 427 18.91 -3.42 34.27
C PHE A 427 18.42 -2.77 35.58
N ARG A 428 17.88 -3.57 36.51
CA ARG A 428 17.40 -3.12 37.82
C ARG A 428 18.48 -3.14 38.90
N ARG A 429 19.66 -3.69 38.58
CA ARG A 429 20.78 -3.71 39.52
C ARG A 429 21.52 -2.38 39.43
N PRO A 430 21.81 -1.74 40.57
CA PRO A 430 22.57 -0.50 40.55
C PRO A 430 23.97 -0.78 39.98
N PRO A 431 24.48 0.09 39.09
CA PRO A 431 25.86 0.01 38.65
C PRO A 431 26.82 0.32 39.81
N PRO A 432 28.11 -0.07 39.72
CA PRO A 432 29.14 0.43 40.61
C PRO A 432 29.15 1.97 40.64
N ASP A 433 29.47 2.54 41.80
CA ASP A 433 29.56 3.98 41.96
C ASP A 433 30.50 4.59 40.90
N LYS A 434 30.09 5.74 40.35
CA LYS A 434 30.85 6.57 39.40
C LYS A 434 30.91 6.08 37.93
N ILE A 435 30.08 5.13 37.52
CA ILE A 435 29.95 4.77 36.10
C ILE A 435 28.74 5.49 35.49
N GLU A 436 28.97 6.29 34.43
CA GLU A 436 27.95 7.06 33.71
C GLU A 436 28.20 7.01 32.19
N GLY A 437 27.25 7.49 31.38
CA GLY A 437 27.41 7.62 29.93
C GLY A 437 27.67 6.28 29.22
N GLU A 438 28.67 6.24 28.34
CA GLU A 438 29.02 5.05 27.56
C GLU A 438 29.56 3.90 28.42
N ALA A 439 30.26 4.22 29.51
CA ALA A 439 30.76 3.21 30.44
C ALA A 439 29.60 2.49 31.15
N LEU A 440 28.50 3.19 31.40
CA LEU A 440 27.30 2.60 32.00
C LEU A 440 26.58 1.67 31.01
N VAL A 441 26.58 2.04 29.73
CA VAL A 441 26.04 1.22 28.64
C VAL A 441 26.83 -0.06 28.50
N ASP A 442 28.17 0.02 28.39
CA ASP A 442 29.05 -1.14 28.29
C ASP A 442 28.87 -2.08 29.49
N TRP A 443 28.71 -1.51 30.69
CA TRP A 443 28.44 -2.28 31.90
C TRP A 443 27.15 -3.09 31.80
N TYR A 444 26.02 -2.46 31.42
CA TYR A 444 24.75 -3.15 31.24
C TYR A 444 24.82 -4.20 30.12
N VAL A 445 25.43 -3.88 28.99
CA VAL A 445 25.59 -4.80 27.85
C VAL A 445 26.35 -6.06 28.28
N ARG A 446 27.50 -5.91 28.96
CA ARG A 446 28.28 -7.06 29.45
C ARG A 446 27.49 -7.89 30.45
N ARG A 447 26.76 -7.24 31.35
CA ARG A 447 25.98 -7.92 32.39
C ARG A 447 24.83 -8.74 31.80
N VAL A 448 24.11 -8.15 30.85
CA VAL A 448 23.05 -8.83 30.10
C VAL A 448 23.62 -9.95 29.23
N ALA A 449 24.80 -9.77 28.65
CA ALA A 449 25.48 -10.81 27.86
C ALA A 449 25.88 -12.02 28.74
N VAL A 450 26.39 -11.78 29.95
CA VAL A 450 26.68 -12.86 30.92
C VAL A 450 25.41 -13.60 31.31
N ALA A 451 24.32 -12.87 31.60
CA ALA A 451 23.04 -13.50 31.92
C ALA A 451 22.48 -14.32 30.74
N ALA A 452 22.66 -13.84 29.50
CA ALA A 452 22.21 -14.54 28.30
C ALA A 452 22.91 -15.89 28.08
N GLN A 453 24.13 -16.09 28.61
CA GLN A 453 24.83 -17.38 28.52
C GLN A 453 24.15 -18.51 29.28
N SER A 454 23.27 -18.20 30.25
CA SER A 454 22.47 -19.18 30.96
C SER A 454 21.17 -19.58 30.24
N LEU A 455 20.84 -18.91 29.13
CA LEU A 455 19.66 -19.21 28.34
C LEU A 455 19.95 -20.32 27.32
N PRO A 456 18.91 -21.05 26.85
CA PRO A 456 19.05 -21.96 25.71
C PRO A 456 19.68 -21.27 24.50
N ALA A 457 20.60 -21.96 23.82
CA ALA A 457 21.43 -21.38 22.75
C ALA A 457 20.61 -20.84 21.56
N ASP A 458 19.44 -21.42 21.30
CA ASP A 458 18.48 -21.00 20.28
C ASP A 458 17.72 -19.72 20.65
N LEU A 459 17.58 -19.42 21.94
CA LEU A 459 16.87 -18.25 22.45
C LEU A 459 17.80 -17.10 22.85
N ALA A 460 19.02 -17.41 23.30
CA ALA A 460 19.94 -16.45 23.90
C ALA A 460 20.18 -15.20 23.02
N PRO A 461 20.49 -15.30 21.71
CA PRO A 461 20.72 -14.11 20.88
C PRO A 461 19.48 -13.23 20.72
N ARG A 462 18.31 -13.84 20.56
CA ARG A 462 17.03 -13.13 20.39
C ARG A 462 16.62 -12.44 21.68
N ALA A 463 16.65 -13.17 22.81
CA ALA A 463 16.32 -12.62 24.11
C ALA A 463 17.27 -11.48 24.51
N PHE A 464 18.57 -11.63 24.21
CA PHE A 464 19.58 -10.60 24.44
C PHE A 464 19.26 -9.29 23.73
N LEU A 465 19.04 -9.33 22.40
CA LEU A 465 18.76 -8.12 21.61
C LEU A 465 17.47 -7.42 22.05
N ILE A 466 16.42 -8.21 22.34
CA ILE A 466 15.14 -7.67 22.82
C ILE A 466 15.33 -7.03 24.21
N ALA A 467 16.05 -7.67 25.11
CA ALA A 467 16.28 -7.14 26.45
C ALA A 467 17.10 -5.84 26.43
N LEU A 468 18.06 -5.68 25.52
CA LEU A 468 18.75 -4.40 25.34
C LEU A 468 17.80 -3.30 24.85
N GLY A 469 16.97 -3.60 23.85
CA GLY A 469 16.01 -2.64 23.31
C GLY A 469 14.99 -2.17 24.36
N ILE A 470 14.48 -3.08 25.20
CA ILE A 470 13.56 -2.72 26.29
C ILE A 470 14.30 -2.05 27.46
N GLY A 471 15.49 -2.55 27.80
CA GLY A 471 16.25 -2.10 28.96
C GLY A 471 16.75 -0.66 28.84
N PHE A 472 17.14 -0.24 27.64
CA PHE A 472 17.55 1.13 27.35
C PHE A 472 16.42 2.05 26.91
N ASP A 473 15.21 1.54 26.67
CA ASP A 473 14.04 2.38 26.41
C ASP A 473 13.62 3.13 27.68
N ASP A 474 13.87 4.44 27.68
CA ASP A 474 13.44 5.39 28.70
C ASP A 474 12.19 6.19 28.27
N THR A 475 11.65 5.91 27.08
CA THR A 475 10.47 6.57 26.50
C THR A 475 9.23 5.68 26.56
N ASP A 476 8.03 6.25 26.46
CA ASP A 476 6.81 5.42 26.42
C ASP A 476 6.47 4.89 25.01
N VAL A 477 7.32 5.08 24.01
CA VAL A 477 7.05 4.73 22.60
C VAL A 477 6.78 3.24 22.43
N LEU A 478 7.60 2.37 23.01
CA LEU A 478 7.40 0.92 22.89
C LEU A 478 6.19 0.43 23.69
N ARG A 479 5.96 0.97 24.90
CA ARG A 479 4.83 0.57 25.77
C ARG A 479 3.46 1.05 25.29
N THR A 480 3.40 2.17 24.58
CA THR A 480 2.14 2.72 24.02
C THR A 480 1.79 2.11 22.66
N SER A 481 2.72 1.39 22.02
CA SER A 481 2.46 0.68 20.78
C SER A 481 1.33 -0.35 20.93
N ALA A 482 0.29 -0.23 20.10
CA ALA A 482 -0.83 -1.18 20.09
C ALA A 482 -0.41 -2.62 19.74
N ALA A 483 0.68 -2.77 18.98
CA ALA A 483 1.14 -4.07 18.51
C ALA A 483 1.91 -4.86 19.58
N ILE A 484 2.75 -4.18 20.37
CA ILE A 484 3.70 -4.84 21.29
C ILE A 484 3.52 -4.43 22.77
N GLY A 485 2.81 -3.34 23.05
CA GLY A 485 2.60 -2.82 24.41
C GLY A 485 2.02 -3.84 25.40
N PRO A 486 0.95 -4.60 25.05
CA PRO A 486 0.42 -5.65 25.92
C PRO A 486 1.44 -6.75 26.24
N TRP A 487 2.31 -7.10 25.29
CA TRP A 487 3.34 -8.11 25.49
C TRP A 487 4.49 -7.58 26.36
N LEU A 488 4.90 -6.33 26.17
CA LEU A 488 5.91 -5.66 27.01
C LEU A 488 5.47 -5.55 28.47
N ARG A 489 4.19 -5.22 28.71
CA ARG A 489 3.59 -5.20 30.07
C ARG A 489 3.60 -6.56 30.77
N ARG A 490 3.67 -7.66 30.02
CA ARG A 490 3.85 -9.02 30.58
C ARG A 490 5.30 -9.34 30.91
N ILE A 491 6.25 -8.68 30.25
CA ILE A 491 7.69 -8.88 30.43
C ILE A 491 8.24 -8.03 31.57
N GLU A 492 7.77 -6.78 31.67
CA GLU A 492 8.16 -5.81 32.67
C GLU A 492 6.91 -5.05 33.14
N SER A 493 6.56 -5.14 34.42
CA SER A 493 5.45 -4.37 35.01
C SER A 493 5.78 -2.87 35.09
N ASP A 494 4.77 -2.03 35.34
CA ASP A 494 5.00 -0.58 35.51
C ASP A 494 5.85 -0.29 36.76
N ASP A 495 5.72 -1.09 37.82
CA ASP A 495 6.56 -1.01 39.02
C ASP A 495 8.01 -1.41 38.72
N GLU A 496 8.23 -2.49 37.97
CA GLU A 496 9.58 -2.91 37.58
C GLU A 496 10.26 -1.85 36.70
N ARG A 497 9.49 -1.22 35.81
CA ARG A 497 9.96 -0.11 34.97
C ARG A 497 10.31 1.13 35.79
N SER A 498 9.48 1.51 36.77
CA SER A 498 9.75 2.69 37.61
C SER A 498 11.05 2.55 38.42
N VAL A 499 11.43 1.32 38.79
CA VAL A 499 12.73 1.01 39.40
C VAL A 499 13.88 1.09 38.40
N ARG A 500 13.68 0.63 37.15
CA ARG A 500 14.71 0.63 36.11
C ARG A 500 15.03 2.04 35.59
N LEU A 501 14.01 2.87 35.33
CA LEU A 501 14.17 4.15 34.62
C LEU A 501 15.24 5.07 35.23
N PRO A 502 15.29 5.32 36.55
CA PRO A 502 16.31 6.19 37.15
C PRO A 502 17.75 5.68 36.96
N LEU A 503 17.94 4.36 36.80
CA LEU A 503 19.25 3.75 36.62
C LEU A 503 19.76 3.90 35.17
N VAL A 504 18.84 3.90 34.19
CA VAL A 504 19.19 3.95 32.76
C VAL A 504 19.15 5.36 32.16
N GLN A 505 18.48 6.32 32.80
CA GLN A 505 18.47 7.73 32.35
C GLN A 505 19.86 8.39 32.29
N LYS A 506 20.84 7.82 32.99
CA LYS A 506 22.25 8.27 32.95
C LYS A 506 23.07 7.64 31.82
N THR A 507 22.47 6.74 31.04
CA THR A 507 23.13 6.10 29.89
C THR A 507 23.12 7.06 28.72
N ALA A 508 24.29 7.29 28.13
CA ALA A 508 24.41 8.09 26.93
C ALA A 508 25.40 7.43 25.98
N LEU A 509 24.96 7.09 24.77
CA LEU A 509 25.85 6.67 23.68
C LEU A 509 26.23 7.93 22.90
N SER A 510 27.48 8.36 23.01
CA SER A 510 27.96 9.59 22.36
C SER A 510 27.10 10.83 22.69
N GLY A 511 26.62 10.92 23.93
CA GLY A 511 25.78 12.03 24.40
C GLY A 511 24.30 11.94 24.00
N ARG A 512 23.84 10.78 23.50
CA ARG A 512 22.46 10.53 23.07
C ARG A 512 21.74 9.54 23.99
N HIS A 513 20.43 9.78 24.19
CA HIS A 513 19.52 8.95 24.99
C HIS A 513 18.47 8.22 24.13
N ASP A 514 18.48 8.38 22.81
CA ASP A 514 17.49 7.79 21.91
C ASP A 514 17.96 6.44 21.36
N TRP A 515 17.61 5.37 22.06
CA TRP A 515 18.02 3.98 21.78
C TRP A 515 17.14 3.23 20.76
N ALA A 516 15.95 3.77 20.45
CA ALA A 516 14.88 3.07 19.74
C ALA A 516 14.59 3.58 18.31
N LEU A 517 15.55 4.27 17.66
CA LEU A 517 15.40 4.82 16.30
C LEU A 517 16.44 4.30 15.30
#